data_AF-A0A972BP96-F1
#
_entry.id   AF-A0A972BP96-F1
#
_cell.length_a   1.000
_cell.length_b   1.000
_cell.length_c   1.000
_cell.angle_alpha   90.00
_cell.angle_beta   90.00
_cell.angle_gamma   90.00
#
_symmetry.space_group_name_H-M   'P 1'
#
loop_
_entity.id
_entity.type
_entity.pdbx_description
1 polymer ?
#
loop_
_entity_poly.entity_id
_entity_poly.type
_entity_poly.pdbx_seq_one_letter_code
_entity_poly.pdbx_strand_id
1 'polypeptide(L)'
;MSESNNKKKLNKAEQELFNEVVAQLEKGTAPWEMPWDSKGAPQNMKTGAEYSGQNKLYLSIVMLLRKYKDPRFITFIQMREYNKRSDVENQIRIPRGTKGYPIQYVNYYSRELKRTLTGKDFKNYTQAEIQEKLESGEIYFFSKIATVFNIEQCEGVFPKYFNSADKRKSNVDLSLISELANKMDLKLNISPMNKQAYYSPTQDMVHLPSPERFKKDGGFYKTTFHEYAHATGHSSRLNRELSSRGEPKSYAKEELRAEIASLFLAQKLDFPVDDIEITNSSSYIESWLSLIRKEPNVLFESAKDASEISDYLYFYVKEYEDDIFKERKKYKEMEEVAFSYGS
;
A
#
# COMPACT_ATOMS: atom_id res chain seq x y z
N MET A 1 -17.75 -23.09 28.03
CA MET A 1 -18.68 -22.37 27.14
C MET A 1 -17.98 -22.23 25.80
N SER A 2 -18.51 -22.87 24.76
CA SER A 2 -17.89 -22.91 23.44
C SER A 2 -18.07 -21.58 22.73
N GLU A 3 -16.99 -20.82 22.57
CA GLU A 3 -16.96 -19.71 21.62
C GLU A 3 -17.26 -20.26 20.23
N SER A 4 -18.41 -19.91 19.69
CA SER A 4 -18.78 -20.18 18.31
C SER A 4 -17.84 -19.36 17.42
N ASN A 5 -16.76 -20.01 17.00
CA ASN A 5 -15.76 -19.45 16.09
C ASN A 5 -16.39 -19.32 14.69
N ASN A 6 -17.24 -18.31 14.52
CA ASN A 6 -17.99 -18.04 13.30
C ASN A 6 -17.01 -17.45 12.28
N LYS A 7 -16.18 -18.31 11.66
CA LYS A 7 -15.21 -17.91 10.64
C LYS A 7 -15.96 -17.21 9.51
N LYS A 8 -15.75 -15.88 9.38
CA LYS A 8 -16.29 -15.06 8.30
C LYS A 8 -16.00 -15.74 6.96
N LYS A 9 -17.06 -16.07 6.21
CA LYS A 9 -16.95 -16.66 4.87
C LYS A 9 -16.36 -15.62 3.91
N LEU A 10 -15.36 -16.03 3.14
CA LEU A 10 -14.77 -15.18 2.11
C LEU A 10 -15.80 -14.85 1.04
N ASN A 11 -15.88 -13.58 0.67
CA ASN A 11 -16.64 -13.15 -0.49
C ASN A 11 -15.87 -13.45 -1.79
N LYS A 12 -16.48 -13.15 -2.95
CA LYS A 12 -15.86 -13.46 -4.25
C LYS A 12 -14.49 -12.80 -4.46
N ALA A 13 -14.34 -11.54 -4.08
CA ALA A 13 -13.07 -10.82 -4.19
C ALA A 13 -11.99 -11.42 -3.28
N GLU A 14 -12.36 -11.64 -2.02
CA GLU A 14 -11.49 -12.30 -1.04
C GLU A 14 -11.08 -13.69 -1.54
N GLN A 15 -12.01 -14.49 -2.07
CA GLN A 15 -11.73 -15.85 -2.55
C GLN A 15 -10.77 -15.86 -3.76
N GLU A 16 -10.92 -14.94 -4.71
CA GLU A 16 -10.02 -14.86 -5.86
C GLU A 16 -8.59 -14.45 -5.44
N LEU A 17 -8.46 -13.45 -4.55
CA LEU A 17 -7.18 -13.09 -3.97
C LEU A 17 -6.55 -14.26 -3.20
N PHE A 18 -7.32 -14.91 -2.33
CA PHE A 18 -6.85 -16.05 -1.54
C PHE A 18 -6.30 -17.16 -2.44
N ASN A 19 -7.05 -17.55 -3.48
CA ASN A 19 -6.64 -18.61 -4.39
C ASN A 19 -5.32 -18.25 -5.10
N GLU A 20 -5.19 -17.00 -5.56
CA GLU A 20 -4.01 -16.58 -6.29
C GLU A 20 -2.77 -16.51 -5.37
N VAL A 21 -2.93 -16.02 -4.13
CA VAL A 21 -1.84 -15.99 -3.14
C VAL A 21 -1.39 -17.38 -2.76
N VAL A 22 -2.33 -18.28 -2.43
CA VAL A 22 -2.01 -19.67 -2.05
C VAL A 22 -1.29 -20.37 -3.19
N ALA A 23 -1.74 -20.21 -4.43
CA ALA A 23 -1.11 -20.81 -5.59
C ALA A 23 0.33 -20.31 -5.85
N GLN A 24 0.66 -19.08 -5.46
CA GLN A 24 2.04 -18.57 -5.54
C GLN A 24 2.92 -19.09 -4.40
N LEU A 25 2.39 -19.07 -3.16
CA LEU A 25 3.12 -19.60 -2.01
C LEU A 25 3.43 -21.10 -2.17
N GLU A 26 2.51 -21.88 -2.73
CA GLU A 26 2.74 -23.29 -3.07
C GLU A 26 3.87 -23.50 -4.09
N LYS A 27 4.13 -22.51 -4.96
CA LYS A 27 5.25 -22.53 -5.91
C LYS A 27 6.57 -22.03 -5.29
N GLY A 28 6.57 -21.72 -3.99
CA GLY A 28 7.74 -21.19 -3.31
C GLY A 28 7.96 -19.69 -3.56
N THR A 29 6.92 -18.96 -3.95
CA THR A 29 7.01 -17.53 -4.24
C THR A 29 6.02 -16.73 -3.40
N ALA A 30 6.52 -15.86 -2.53
CA ALA A 30 5.70 -14.88 -1.85
C ALA A 30 5.38 -13.71 -2.79
N PRO A 31 4.10 -13.40 -3.09
CA PRO A 31 3.77 -12.35 -4.05
C PRO A 31 4.35 -11.00 -3.68
N TRP A 32 4.35 -10.67 -2.38
CA TRP A 32 4.88 -9.42 -1.84
C TRP A 32 6.40 -9.26 -1.93
N GLU A 33 7.14 -10.35 -2.19
CA GLU A 33 8.59 -10.31 -2.35
C GLU A 33 9.06 -10.20 -3.81
N MET A 34 8.16 -10.36 -4.77
CA MET A 34 8.51 -10.36 -6.20
C MET A 34 8.89 -8.96 -6.70
N PRO A 35 9.72 -8.85 -7.76
CA PRO A 35 10.01 -7.57 -8.37
C PRO A 35 8.80 -7.03 -9.16
N TRP A 36 8.40 -5.79 -8.89
CA TRP A 36 7.21 -5.15 -9.45
C TRP A 36 7.58 -4.21 -10.61
N ASP A 37 7.48 -4.69 -11.86
CA ASP A 37 7.68 -3.92 -13.13
C ASP A 37 6.50 -2.97 -13.45
N SER A 38 5.62 -2.71 -12.48
CA SER A 38 4.46 -1.83 -12.67
C SER A 38 4.81 -0.37 -12.43
N LYS A 39 4.29 0.54 -13.26
CA LYS A 39 4.45 2.00 -13.16
C LYS A 39 3.68 2.63 -11.97
N GLY A 40 3.75 2.03 -10.78
CA GLY A 40 3.08 2.51 -9.57
C GLY A 40 1.93 1.63 -9.06
N ALA A 41 1.33 2.06 -7.96
CA ALA A 41 0.24 1.37 -7.27
C ALA A 41 -1.05 1.31 -8.10
N PRO A 42 -1.85 0.22 -8.00
CA PRO A 42 -3.13 0.10 -8.70
C PRO A 42 -4.04 1.26 -8.33
N GLN A 43 -4.69 1.86 -9.33
CA GLN A 43 -5.52 3.06 -9.15
C GLN A 43 -6.76 3.06 -10.03
N ASN A 44 -7.78 3.80 -9.62
CA ASN A 44 -8.98 3.99 -10.43
C ASN A 44 -8.70 4.93 -11.60
N MET A 45 -8.94 4.49 -12.83
CA MET A 45 -8.69 5.26 -14.06
C MET A 45 -9.44 6.61 -14.08
N LYS A 46 -10.67 6.65 -13.55
CA LYS A 46 -11.54 7.84 -13.62
C LYS A 46 -11.13 8.91 -12.61
N THR A 47 -10.75 8.51 -11.40
CA THR A 47 -10.47 9.45 -10.30
C THR A 47 -8.99 9.66 -10.04
N GLY A 48 -8.12 8.78 -10.54
CA GLY A 48 -6.70 8.74 -10.18
C GLY A 48 -6.43 8.29 -8.74
N ALA A 49 -7.46 7.88 -7.99
CA ALA A 49 -7.30 7.45 -6.61
C ALA A 49 -6.68 6.04 -6.55
N GLU A 50 -5.60 5.89 -5.79
CA GLU A 50 -5.01 4.58 -5.48
C GLU A 50 -6.02 3.70 -4.73
N TYR A 51 -6.00 2.41 -5.01
CA TYR A 51 -6.68 1.44 -4.17
C TYR A 51 -5.93 1.25 -2.85
N SER A 52 -6.65 0.88 -1.80
CA SER A 52 -6.11 0.63 -0.45
C SER A 52 -6.43 -0.78 0.06
N GLY A 53 -5.72 -1.21 1.10
CA GLY A 53 -5.95 -2.47 1.81
C GLY A 53 -5.96 -3.70 0.90
N GLN A 54 -6.97 -4.57 1.08
CA GLN A 54 -7.13 -5.80 0.31
C GLN A 54 -7.23 -5.58 -1.20
N ASN A 55 -7.84 -4.47 -1.66
CA ASN A 55 -7.94 -4.19 -3.09
C ASN A 55 -6.58 -3.82 -3.67
N LYS A 56 -5.77 -3.06 -2.92
CA LYS A 56 -4.39 -2.76 -3.32
C LYS A 56 -3.58 -4.04 -3.44
N LEU A 57 -3.62 -4.90 -2.42
CA LEU A 57 -2.90 -6.18 -2.47
C LEU A 57 -3.35 -7.02 -3.67
N TYR A 58 -4.67 -7.21 -3.84
CA TYR A 58 -5.20 -8.03 -4.91
C TYR A 58 -4.83 -7.52 -6.28
N LEU A 59 -5.07 -6.24 -6.55
CA LEU A 59 -4.79 -5.66 -7.85
C LEU A 59 -3.30 -5.57 -8.14
N SER A 60 -2.45 -5.32 -7.12
CA SER A 60 -1.00 -5.41 -7.28
C SER A 60 -0.61 -6.82 -7.74
N ILE A 61 -0.99 -7.87 -7.00
CA ILE A 61 -0.70 -9.26 -7.36
C ILE A 61 -1.21 -9.60 -8.77
N VAL A 62 -2.42 -9.17 -9.12
CA VAL A 62 -2.98 -9.34 -10.46
C VAL A 62 -2.11 -8.69 -11.52
N MET A 63 -1.68 -7.43 -11.32
CA MET A 63 -0.81 -6.72 -12.26
C MET A 63 0.49 -7.47 -12.48
N LEU A 64 1.11 -7.97 -11.41
CA LEU A 64 2.35 -8.74 -11.51
C LEU A 64 2.17 -10.06 -12.25
N LEU A 65 1.18 -10.86 -11.87
CA LEU A 65 0.96 -12.18 -12.45
C LEU A 65 0.47 -12.14 -13.89
N ARG A 66 -0.17 -11.04 -14.30
CA ARG A 66 -0.63 -10.82 -15.67
C ARG A 66 0.30 -9.89 -16.45
N LYS A 67 1.37 -9.40 -15.82
CA LYS A 67 2.38 -8.50 -16.40
C LYS A 67 1.79 -7.19 -16.94
N TYR A 68 0.75 -6.68 -16.28
CA TYR A 68 0.22 -5.35 -16.58
C TYR A 68 1.19 -4.28 -16.09
N LYS A 69 1.53 -3.35 -16.97
CA LYS A 69 2.42 -2.21 -16.69
C LYS A 69 1.66 -0.96 -16.30
N ASP A 70 0.46 -0.75 -16.87
CA ASP A 70 -0.42 0.36 -16.54
C ASP A 70 -1.26 0.02 -15.29
N PRO A 71 -1.16 0.83 -14.22
CA PRO A 71 -1.83 0.54 -12.95
C PRO A 71 -3.32 0.89 -12.95
N ARG A 72 -3.87 1.40 -14.04
CA ARG A 72 -5.24 1.92 -14.04
C ARG A 72 -6.25 0.80 -14.23
N PHE A 73 -7.29 0.85 -13.41
CA PHE A 73 -8.44 -0.02 -13.47
C PHE A 73 -9.74 0.77 -13.64
N ILE A 74 -10.69 0.21 -14.39
CA ILE A 74 -11.98 0.83 -14.65
C ILE A 74 -13.12 -0.19 -14.50
N THR A 75 -14.26 0.24 -13.97
CA THR A 75 -15.48 -0.59 -14.00
C THR A 75 -16.22 -0.42 -15.32
N PHE A 76 -17.04 -1.42 -15.70
CA PHE A 76 -17.91 -1.30 -16.88
C PHE A 76 -18.84 -0.07 -16.81
N ILE A 77 -19.34 0.27 -15.62
CA ILE A 77 -20.18 1.46 -15.41
C ILE A 77 -19.37 2.74 -15.66
N GLN A 78 -18.17 2.85 -15.07
CA GLN A 78 -17.29 4.00 -15.29
C GLN A 78 -16.89 4.15 -16.76
N MET A 79 -16.61 3.04 -17.46
CA MET A 79 -16.33 3.04 -18.89
C MET A 79 -17.51 3.60 -19.70
N ARG A 80 -18.74 3.13 -19.42
CA ARG A 80 -19.93 3.65 -20.09
C ARG A 80 -20.15 5.14 -19.83
N GLU A 81 -19.90 5.60 -18.61
CA GLU A 81 -19.99 7.02 -18.26
C GLU A 81 -18.93 7.86 -18.97
N TYR A 82 -17.70 7.35 -19.05
CA TYR A 82 -16.61 7.99 -19.79
C TYR A 82 -16.98 8.14 -21.27
N ASN A 83 -17.39 7.06 -21.92
CA ASN A 83 -17.73 7.05 -23.35
C ASN A 83 -18.91 7.98 -23.72
N LYS A 84 -19.82 8.29 -22.80
CA LYS A 84 -20.91 9.27 -23.05
C LYS A 84 -20.40 10.69 -23.25
N ARG A 85 -19.19 11.00 -22.79
CA ARG A 85 -18.57 12.33 -22.81
C ARG A 85 -17.37 12.38 -23.76
N SER A 86 -16.99 11.26 -24.35
CA SER A 86 -15.86 11.14 -25.25
C SER A 86 -16.32 11.08 -26.70
N ASP A 87 -15.54 11.66 -27.60
CA ASP A 87 -15.68 11.44 -29.04
C ASP A 87 -15.57 9.94 -29.37
N VAL A 88 -16.17 9.51 -30.48
CA VAL A 88 -16.22 8.09 -30.89
C VAL A 88 -14.83 7.46 -30.96
N GLU A 89 -13.84 8.22 -31.43
CA GLU A 89 -12.44 7.80 -31.54
C GLU A 89 -11.75 7.62 -30.17
N ASN A 90 -12.29 8.24 -29.12
CA ASN A 90 -11.77 8.23 -27.76
C ASN A 90 -12.56 7.30 -26.82
N GLN A 91 -13.37 6.40 -27.37
CA GLN A 91 -14.15 5.47 -26.57
C GLN A 91 -13.33 4.25 -26.15
N ILE A 92 -13.51 3.85 -24.90
CA ILE A 92 -12.93 2.64 -24.34
C ILE A 92 -13.89 1.48 -24.55
N ARG A 93 -13.38 0.32 -24.93
CA ARG A 93 -14.17 -0.91 -25.09
C ARG A 93 -13.55 -2.01 -24.26
N ILE A 94 -14.40 -2.78 -23.58
CA ILE A 94 -13.99 -4.03 -22.93
C ILE A 94 -14.40 -5.16 -23.89
N PRO A 95 -13.47 -5.93 -24.46
CA PRO A 95 -13.78 -7.04 -25.35
C PRO A 95 -14.76 -8.04 -24.72
N ARG A 96 -15.61 -8.64 -25.56
CA ARG A 96 -16.59 -9.63 -25.09
C ARG A 96 -15.85 -10.85 -24.53
N GLY A 97 -16.23 -11.29 -23.33
CA GLY A 97 -15.63 -12.44 -22.67
C GLY A 97 -14.42 -12.10 -21.79
N THR A 98 -13.96 -10.84 -21.78
CA THR A 98 -12.93 -10.39 -20.85
C THR A 98 -13.38 -10.62 -19.41
N LYS A 99 -12.55 -11.32 -18.63
CA LYS A 99 -12.76 -11.54 -17.21
C LYS A 99 -12.15 -10.37 -16.43
N GLY A 100 -12.98 -9.64 -15.70
CA GLY A 100 -12.53 -8.61 -14.78
C GLY A 100 -12.26 -9.16 -13.39
N TYR A 101 -11.70 -8.31 -12.53
CA TYR A 101 -11.29 -8.62 -11.17
C TYR A 101 -12.32 -8.04 -10.18
N PRO A 102 -12.90 -8.86 -9.30
CA PRO A 102 -13.78 -8.40 -8.24
C PRO A 102 -12.99 -7.66 -7.17
N ILE A 103 -13.44 -6.46 -6.83
CA ILE A 103 -12.97 -5.67 -5.70
C ILE A 103 -14.13 -5.40 -4.76
N GLN A 104 -13.84 -5.17 -3.49
CA GLN A 104 -14.85 -4.87 -2.49
C GLN A 104 -14.65 -3.45 -1.95
N TYR A 105 -15.72 -2.68 -1.89
CA TYR A 105 -15.71 -1.33 -1.32
C TYR A 105 -16.83 -1.15 -0.31
N VAL A 106 -16.51 -0.44 0.76
CA VAL A 106 -17.46 -0.10 1.82
C VAL A 106 -18.23 1.14 1.39
N ASN A 107 -19.54 1.06 1.51
CA ASN A 107 -20.45 2.19 1.30
C ASN A 107 -21.09 2.52 2.64
N TYR A 108 -21.31 3.80 2.87
CA TYR A 108 -22.00 4.29 4.06
C TYR A 108 -23.37 4.81 3.63
N TYR A 109 -24.41 4.47 4.37
CA TYR A 109 -25.78 4.91 4.12
C TYR A 109 -26.26 5.72 5.32
N SER A 110 -26.71 6.94 5.07
CA SER A 110 -27.37 7.76 6.08
C SER A 110 -28.86 7.46 6.08
N ARG A 111 -29.39 7.07 7.25
CA ARG A 111 -30.84 6.86 7.46
C ARG A 111 -31.61 8.16 7.37
N GLU A 112 -31.04 9.24 7.88
CA GLU A 112 -31.61 10.59 7.85
C GLU A 112 -31.75 11.09 6.40
N LEU A 113 -30.66 11.07 5.63
CA LEU A 113 -30.64 11.56 4.24
C LEU A 113 -31.21 10.55 3.24
N LYS A 114 -31.48 9.32 3.68
CA LYS A 114 -31.98 8.21 2.85
C LYS A 114 -31.18 7.97 1.57
N ARG A 115 -29.85 8.10 1.67
CA ARG A 115 -28.94 7.88 0.53
C ARG A 115 -27.57 7.40 0.99
N THR A 116 -26.85 6.82 0.03
CA THR A 116 -25.42 6.54 0.19
C THR A 116 -24.64 7.86 0.29
N LEU A 117 -23.75 7.91 1.27
CA LEU A 117 -22.81 9.00 1.48
C LEU A 117 -21.62 8.88 0.53
N THR A 118 -21.09 10.01 0.13
CA THR A 118 -19.92 10.16 -0.73
C THR A 118 -18.80 10.85 0.05
N GLY A 119 -17.58 10.85 -0.49
CA GLY A 119 -16.46 11.57 0.14
C GLY A 119 -16.74 13.05 0.40
N LYS A 120 -17.65 13.69 -0.35
CA LYS A 120 -18.04 15.10 -0.08
C LYS A 120 -18.82 15.25 1.22
N ASP A 121 -19.63 14.25 1.57
CA ASP A 121 -20.42 14.26 2.80
C ASP A 121 -19.50 14.13 4.02
N PHE A 122 -18.48 13.29 3.91
CA PHE A 122 -17.50 13.05 4.98
C PHE A 122 -16.53 14.21 5.25
N LYS A 123 -16.37 15.15 4.31
CA LYS A 123 -15.54 16.34 4.55
C LYS A 123 -16.06 17.23 5.68
N ASN A 124 -17.34 17.09 6.02
CA ASN A 124 -17.99 17.88 7.07
C ASN A 124 -18.06 17.12 8.41
N TYR A 125 -17.52 15.91 8.48
CA TYR A 125 -17.49 15.12 9.71
C TYR A 125 -16.05 14.91 10.17
N THR A 126 -15.83 15.08 11.45
CA THR A 126 -14.68 14.54 12.16
C THR A 126 -14.79 13.02 12.28
N GLN A 127 -13.66 12.35 12.53
CA GLN A 127 -13.66 10.91 12.74
C GLN A 127 -14.52 10.49 13.94
N ALA A 128 -14.56 11.32 14.99
CA ALA A 128 -15.38 11.09 16.17
C ALA A 128 -16.88 11.16 15.84
N GLU A 129 -17.32 12.14 15.05
CA GLU A 129 -18.72 12.24 14.62
C GLU A 129 -19.14 11.09 13.71
N ILE A 130 -18.25 10.61 12.84
CA ILE A 130 -18.51 9.41 12.03
C ILE A 130 -18.74 8.20 12.95
N GLN A 131 -17.89 8.05 13.96
CA GLN A 131 -17.98 6.95 14.90
C GLN A 131 -19.27 7.00 15.73
N GLU A 132 -19.62 8.17 16.27
CA GLU A 132 -20.87 8.37 17.01
C GLU A 132 -22.10 8.02 16.15
N LYS A 133 -22.12 8.47 14.90
CA LYS A 133 -23.22 8.17 13.96
C LYS A 133 -23.29 6.70 13.56
N LEU A 134 -22.17 5.99 13.56
CA LEU A 134 -22.13 4.54 13.36
C LEU A 134 -22.70 3.80 14.57
N GLU A 135 -22.35 4.23 15.78
CA GLU A 135 -22.81 3.66 17.05
C GLU A 135 -24.30 3.92 17.29
N SER A 136 -24.80 5.13 16.97
CA SER A 136 -26.22 5.47 17.06
C SER A 136 -27.06 4.79 15.98
N GLY A 137 -26.43 4.26 14.93
CA GLY A 137 -27.08 3.63 13.79
C GLY A 137 -27.71 4.62 12.79
N GLU A 138 -27.45 5.93 12.94
CA GLU A 138 -27.80 6.96 11.96
C GLU A 138 -27.12 6.71 10.61
N ILE A 139 -25.86 6.27 10.67
CA ILE A 139 -25.11 5.78 9.52
C ILE A 139 -24.90 4.28 9.72
N TYR A 140 -25.14 3.50 8.68
CA TYR A 140 -24.66 2.12 8.64
C TYR A 140 -23.80 1.90 7.41
N PHE A 141 -22.81 1.02 7.51
CA PHE A 141 -21.97 0.66 6.39
C PHE A 141 -22.35 -0.71 5.83
N PHE A 142 -22.09 -0.90 4.55
CA PHE A 142 -22.30 -2.17 3.87
C PHE A 142 -21.30 -2.32 2.73
N SER A 143 -20.94 -3.56 2.43
CA SER A 143 -19.98 -3.85 1.38
C SER A 143 -20.66 -4.08 0.04
N LYS A 144 -20.07 -3.55 -1.04
CA LYS A 144 -20.43 -3.90 -2.42
C LYS A 144 -19.23 -4.52 -3.11
N ILE A 145 -19.52 -5.44 -4.02
CA ILE A 145 -18.52 -5.99 -4.95
C ILE A 145 -18.69 -5.27 -6.29
N ALA A 146 -17.60 -4.73 -6.81
CA ALA A 146 -17.53 -4.24 -8.19
C ALA A 146 -16.54 -5.09 -8.97
N THR A 147 -16.78 -5.25 -10.26
CA THR A 147 -15.78 -5.82 -11.18
C THR A 147 -15.05 -4.69 -11.88
N VAL A 148 -13.73 -4.71 -11.77
CA VAL A 148 -12.82 -3.79 -12.46
C VAL A 148 -12.02 -4.52 -13.53
N PHE A 149 -11.59 -3.79 -14.54
CA PHE A 149 -10.78 -4.27 -15.65
C PHE A 149 -9.52 -3.41 -15.67
N ASN A 150 -8.36 -4.04 -15.79
CA ASN A 150 -7.14 -3.28 -16.07
C ASN A 150 -7.29 -2.67 -17.47
N ILE A 151 -6.78 -1.45 -17.69
CA ILE A 151 -6.92 -0.82 -19.00
C ILE A 151 -6.24 -1.59 -20.12
N GLU A 152 -5.21 -2.40 -19.84
CA GLU A 152 -4.56 -3.27 -20.83
C GLU A 152 -5.44 -4.45 -21.27
N GLN A 153 -6.55 -4.71 -20.56
CA GLN A 153 -7.59 -5.62 -21.01
C GLN A 153 -8.63 -4.94 -21.91
N CYS A 154 -8.52 -3.62 -22.10
CA CYS A 154 -9.47 -2.81 -22.84
C CYS A 154 -8.86 -2.40 -24.20
N GLU A 155 -9.72 -1.99 -25.12
CA GLU A 155 -9.36 -1.40 -26.42
C GLU A 155 -9.77 0.08 -26.46
N GLY A 156 -9.13 0.86 -27.32
CA GLY A 156 -9.47 2.27 -27.54
C GLY A 156 -8.35 3.23 -27.14
N VAL A 157 -8.67 4.52 -27.10
CA VAL A 157 -7.76 5.57 -26.64
C VAL A 157 -8.01 5.86 -25.17
N PHE A 158 -6.96 5.75 -24.37
CA PHE A 158 -7.00 6.04 -22.94
C PHE A 158 -6.49 7.45 -22.69
N PRO A 159 -7.00 8.17 -21.66
CA PRO A 159 -6.36 9.39 -21.17
C PRO A 159 -4.87 9.12 -20.97
N LYS A 160 -4.00 10.09 -21.25
CA LYS A 160 -2.56 9.92 -20.97
C LYS A 160 -2.39 9.55 -19.50
N TYR A 161 -1.72 8.43 -19.25
CA TYR A 161 -1.23 8.14 -17.92
C TYR A 161 -0.05 9.05 -17.66
N PHE A 162 -0.31 10.15 -16.96
CA PHE A 162 0.76 10.83 -16.27
C PHE A 162 1.08 9.94 -15.08
N ASN A 163 2.00 9.00 -15.29
CA ASN A 163 2.66 8.41 -14.17
C ASN A 163 3.21 9.57 -13.35
N SER A 164 3.14 9.46 -12.03
CA SER A 164 3.92 10.36 -11.18
C SER A 164 5.43 10.26 -11.42
N ALA A 165 5.92 9.67 -12.52
CA ALA A 165 7.27 9.85 -13.03
C ALA A 165 7.60 11.32 -13.40
N ASP A 166 6.60 12.21 -13.55
CA ASP A 166 6.83 13.68 -13.53
C ASP A 166 6.74 14.28 -12.11
N LYS A 167 6.27 13.51 -11.11
CA LYS A 167 6.70 13.79 -9.73
C LYS A 167 8.17 13.41 -9.71
N ARG A 168 9.00 14.43 -9.49
CA ARG A 168 10.42 14.37 -9.08
C ARG A 168 10.75 12.93 -8.69
N LYS A 169 11.66 12.24 -9.41
CA LYS A 169 12.29 11.02 -8.87
C LYS A 169 12.54 11.33 -7.41
N SER A 170 11.80 10.68 -6.52
CA SER A 170 12.05 10.77 -5.11
C SER A 170 13.50 10.33 -5.03
N ASN A 171 14.41 11.27 -4.74
CA ASN A 171 15.77 10.91 -4.40
C ASN A 171 15.64 10.26 -3.04
N VAL A 172 15.20 9.00 -3.05
CA VAL A 172 15.27 8.13 -1.89
C VAL A 172 16.75 7.89 -1.73
N ASP A 173 17.37 8.77 -0.96
CA ASP A 173 18.74 8.66 -0.51
C ASP A 173 18.71 8.34 1.00
N LEU A 174 19.90 8.19 1.60
CA LEU A 174 20.00 7.90 3.03
C LEU A 174 19.36 8.99 3.91
N SER A 175 19.19 10.21 3.41
CA SER A 175 18.59 11.30 4.18
C SER A 175 17.10 11.08 4.40
N LEU A 176 16.37 10.50 3.44
CA LEU A 176 14.98 10.11 3.65
C LEU A 176 14.84 9.11 4.80
N ILE A 177 15.75 8.12 4.86
CA ILE A 177 15.73 7.08 5.90
C ILE A 177 15.94 7.69 7.29
N SER A 178 16.94 8.55 7.44
CA SER A 178 17.19 9.24 8.71
C SER A 178 16.06 10.19 9.08
N GLU A 179 15.49 10.91 8.12
CA GLU A 179 14.39 11.84 8.40
C GLU A 179 13.12 11.11 8.85
N LEU A 180 12.76 10.01 8.17
CA LEU A 180 11.63 9.19 8.58
C LEU A 180 11.80 8.69 10.02
N ALA A 181 13.00 8.24 10.40
CA ALA A 181 13.27 7.87 11.78
C ALA A 181 13.06 9.04 12.74
N ASN A 182 13.59 10.23 12.42
CA ASN A 182 13.44 11.43 13.23
C ASN A 182 11.97 11.83 13.41
N LYS A 183 11.18 11.89 12.32
CA LYS A 183 9.75 12.25 12.37
C LYS A 183 8.90 11.24 13.17
N MET A 184 9.33 9.97 13.21
CA MET A 184 8.69 8.92 14.01
C MET A 184 9.19 8.84 15.47
N ASP A 185 10.15 9.70 15.86
CA ASP A 185 10.88 9.60 17.13
C ASP A 185 11.51 8.20 17.34
N LEU A 186 12.01 7.62 16.26
CA LEU A 186 12.58 6.27 16.21
C LEU A 186 14.11 6.34 16.25
N LYS A 187 14.73 5.57 17.15
CA LYS A 187 16.21 5.48 17.17
C LYS A 187 16.69 4.64 15.99
N LEU A 188 17.72 5.12 15.32
CA LEU A 188 18.31 4.44 14.17
C LEU A 188 19.79 4.16 14.40
N ASN A 189 20.19 2.90 14.26
CA ASN A 189 21.58 2.46 14.35
C ASN A 189 22.00 1.76 13.06
N ILE A 190 22.66 2.51 12.18
CA ILE A 190 23.29 1.97 10.96
C ILE A 190 24.77 1.73 11.27
N SER A 191 25.21 0.47 11.18
CA SER A 191 26.59 0.12 11.52
C SER A 191 27.11 -1.06 10.69
N PRO A 192 28.38 -1.05 10.28
CA PRO A 192 28.98 -2.19 9.60
C PRO A 192 29.13 -3.40 10.54
N MET A 193 28.98 -3.22 11.85
CA MET A 193 29.00 -4.31 12.84
C MET A 193 27.66 -5.07 12.90
N ASN A 194 26.56 -4.47 12.43
CA ASN A 194 25.26 -5.12 12.40
C ASN A 194 25.29 -6.22 11.33
N LYS A 195 25.11 -7.47 11.75
CA LYS A 195 25.10 -8.64 10.85
C LYS A 195 23.74 -8.86 10.20
N GLN A 196 22.67 -8.36 10.82
CA GLN A 196 21.28 -8.51 10.40
C GLN A 196 20.55 -7.21 10.68
N ALA A 197 19.53 -6.93 9.88
CA ALA A 197 18.55 -5.89 10.17
C ALA A 197 17.51 -6.42 11.17
N TYR A 198 17.07 -5.57 12.09
CA TYR A 198 15.95 -5.86 12.97
C TYR A 198 15.46 -4.59 13.71
N TYR A 199 14.18 -4.56 14.03
CA TYR A 199 13.59 -3.66 15.02
C TYR A 199 13.67 -4.26 16.44
N SER A 200 14.03 -3.43 17.42
CA SER A 200 14.11 -3.76 18.85
C SER A 200 12.98 -3.06 19.62
N PRO A 201 11.86 -3.76 19.95
CA PRO A 201 10.73 -3.15 20.63
C PRO A 201 11.05 -2.58 22.02
N THR A 202 12.00 -3.18 22.74
CA THR A 202 12.36 -2.75 24.10
C THR A 202 13.18 -1.46 24.12
N GLN A 203 13.95 -1.20 23.07
CA GLN A 203 14.80 -0.02 22.95
C GLN A 203 14.16 1.09 22.10
N ASP A 204 13.06 0.75 21.42
CA ASP A 204 12.48 1.49 20.31
C ASP A 204 13.56 1.93 19.30
N MET A 205 14.24 0.94 18.74
CA MET A 205 15.41 1.16 17.88
C MET A 205 15.47 0.19 16.71
N VAL A 206 15.73 0.72 15.52
CA VAL A 206 16.04 -0.07 14.31
C VAL A 206 17.55 -0.20 14.14
N HIS A 207 18.01 -1.43 13.95
CA HIS A 207 19.38 -1.75 13.62
C HIS A 207 19.46 -2.15 12.15
N LEU A 208 20.38 -1.53 11.41
CA LEU A 208 20.64 -1.85 10.00
C LEU A 208 22.14 -2.09 9.77
N PRO A 209 22.52 -3.07 8.93
CA PRO A 209 23.86 -3.08 8.33
C PRO A 209 24.08 -1.82 7.50
N SER A 210 25.34 -1.42 7.32
CA SER A 210 25.64 -0.28 6.43
C SER A 210 25.19 -0.57 4.98
N PRO A 211 24.74 0.46 4.23
CA PRO A 211 24.26 0.31 2.86
C PRO A 211 25.22 -0.44 1.94
N GLU A 212 26.53 -0.27 2.14
CA GLU A 212 27.59 -0.91 1.34
C GLU A 212 27.64 -2.44 1.50
N ARG A 213 26.94 -3.00 2.49
CA ARG A 213 26.79 -4.46 2.64
C ARG A 213 25.68 -5.04 1.78
N PHE A 214 24.81 -4.22 1.21
CA PHE A 214 23.76 -4.65 0.30
C PHE A 214 24.30 -4.67 -1.12
N LYS A 215 23.92 -5.69 -1.91
CA LYS A 215 24.37 -5.79 -3.31
C LYS A 215 23.83 -4.67 -4.19
N LYS A 216 22.65 -4.16 -3.83
CA LYS A 216 21.89 -3.16 -4.56
C LYS A 216 21.16 -2.27 -3.56
N ASP A 217 21.02 -0.99 -3.91
CA ASP A 217 20.37 0.01 -3.07
C ASP A 217 18.92 -0.37 -2.74
N GLY A 218 18.18 -0.94 -3.71
CA GLY A 218 16.80 -1.39 -3.49
C GLY A 218 16.65 -2.44 -2.40
N GLY A 219 17.66 -3.30 -2.20
CA GLY A 219 17.69 -4.23 -1.07
C GLY A 219 17.76 -3.52 0.28
N PHE A 220 18.62 -2.49 0.38
CA PHE A 220 18.75 -1.69 1.60
C PHE A 220 17.43 -0.99 1.96
N TYR A 221 16.78 -0.34 0.98
CA TYR A 221 15.52 0.37 1.23
C TYR A 221 14.36 -0.57 1.56
N LYS A 222 14.22 -1.70 0.87
CA LYS A 222 13.21 -2.71 1.23
C LYS A 222 13.39 -3.17 2.66
N THR A 223 14.61 -3.58 3.03
CA THR A 223 14.91 -4.03 4.40
C THR A 223 14.61 -2.93 5.41
N THR A 224 14.98 -1.69 5.12
CA THR A 224 14.70 -0.56 6.00
C THR A 224 13.19 -0.33 6.19
N PHE A 225 12.42 -0.36 5.09
CA PHE A 225 10.96 -0.20 5.17
C PHE A 225 10.27 -1.34 5.91
N HIS A 226 10.79 -2.57 5.79
CA HIS A 226 10.35 -3.71 6.59
C HIS A 226 10.55 -3.45 8.09
N GLU A 227 11.76 -3.03 8.50
CA GLU A 227 12.01 -2.73 9.92
C GLU A 227 11.22 -1.52 10.43
N TYR A 228 11.01 -0.51 9.59
CA TYR A 228 10.18 0.64 9.93
C TYR A 228 8.71 0.22 10.07
N ALA A 229 8.23 -0.70 9.24
CA ALA A 229 6.89 -1.26 9.38
C ALA A 229 6.70 -1.94 10.75
N HIS A 230 7.67 -2.72 11.21
CA HIS A 230 7.68 -3.25 12.59
C HIS A 230 7.69 -2.14 13.63
N ALA A 231 8.54 -1.13 13.46
CA ALA A 231 8.62 -0.01 14.37
C ALA A 231 7.26 0.67 14.56
N THR A 232 6.48 0.88 13.49
CA THR A 232 5.14 1.50 13.61
C THR A 232 4.20 0.77 14.58
N GLY A 233 4.44 -0.50 14.92
CA GLY A 233 3.62 -1.25 15.88
C GLY A 233 3.81 -0.85 17.34
N HIS A 234 4.84 -0.05 17.68
CA HIS A 234 5.07 0.42 19.05
C HIS A 234 3.88 1.22 19.62
N SER A 235 3.76 1.24 20.94
CA SER A 235 2.62 1.83 21.66
C SER A 235 2.46 3.34 21.46
N SER A 236 3.54 4.05 21.15
CA SER A 236 3.52 5.48 20.81
C SER A 236 3.10 5.77 19.35
N ARG A 237 2.88 4.74 18.52
CA ARG A 237 2.59 4.86 17.08
C ARG A 237 1.25 4.21 16.75
N LEU A 238 1.22 3.15 15.93
CA LEU A 238 -0.01 2.46 15.57
C LEU A 238 -0.47 1.44 16.63
N ASN A 239 0.32 1.26 17.70
CA ASN A 239 -0.02 0.46 18.89
C ASN A 239 -0.64 -0.90 18.53
N ARG A 240 0.05 -1.65 17.65
CA ARG A 240 -0.36 -3.00 17.28
C ARG A 240 0.18 -3.99 18.30
N GLU A 241 -0.52 -5.09 18.49
CA GLU A 241 0.01 -6.22 19.25
C GLU A 241 1.21 -6.81 18.49
N LEU A 242 2.41 -6.41 18.88
CA LEU A 242 3.66 -6.99 18.44
C LEU A 242 3.89 -8.28 19.22
N SER A 243 4.05 -9.40 18.51
CA SER A 243 4.32 -10.69 19.15
C SER A 243 5.57 -10.62 20.01
N SER A 244 5.51 -11.19 21.21
CA SER A 244 6.73 -11.53 21.95
C SER A 244 7.45 -12.69 21.23
N ARG A 245 8.80 -12.69 21.25
CA ARG A 245 9.60 -13.85 20.79
C ARG A 245 9.18 -15.08 21.61
N GLY A 246 8.28 -15.89 21.09
CA GLY A 246 7.67 -17.01 21.82
C GLY A 246 6.30 -17.45 21.31
N GLU A 247 5.61 -16.61 20.52
CA GLU A 247 4.31 -16.93 19.90
C GLU A 247 4.41 -17.02 18.37
N PRO A 248 4.67 -18.23 17.80
CA PRO A 248 4.98 -18.38 16.37
C PRO A 248 3.90 -17.85 15.42
N LYS A 249 2.63 -17.93 15.82
CA LYS A 249 1.50 -17.43 15.02
C LYS A 249 1.44 -15.92 14.94
N SER A 250 1.57 -15.25 16.10
CA SER A 250 1.53 -13.80 16.18
C SER A 250 2.72 -13.20 15.43
N TYR A 251 3.89 -13.86 15.54
CA TYR A 251 5.09 -13.50 14.79
C TYR A 251 4.90 -13.59 13.28
N ALA A 252 4.38 -14.71 12.76
CA ALA A 252 4.16 -14.87 11.31
C ALA A 252 3.16 -13.84 10.73
N LYS A 253 2.16 -13.40 11.51
CA LYS A 253 1.21 -12.36 11.09
C LYS A 253 1.89 -10.98 11.03
N GLU A 254 2.73 -10.63 12.00
CA GLU A 254 3.43 -9.34 12.00
C GLU A 254 4.48 -9.26 10.88
N GLU A 255 5.20 -10.35 10.61
CA GLU A 255 6.09 -10.46 9.44
C GLU A 255 5.33 -10.28 8.13
N LEU A 256 4.15 -10.90 8.00
CA LEU A 256 3.30 -10.75 6.82
C LEU A 256 2.86 -9.28 6.63
N ARG A 257 2.51 -8.58 7.72
CA ARG A 257 2.17 -7.15 7.68
C ARG A 257 3.36 -6.31 7.23
N ALA A 258 4.54 -6.54 7.81
CA ALA A 258 5.75 -5.78 7.52
C ALA A 258 6.19 -5.94 6.06
N GLU A 259 6.17 -7.16 5.53
CA GLU A 259 6.47 -7.43 4.13
C GLU A 259 5.49 -6.73 3.18
N ILE A 260 4.17 -6.88 3.39
CA ILE A 260 3.16 -6.22 2.54
C ILE A 260 3.24 -4.69 2.66
N ALA A 261 3.53 -4.16 3.86
CA ALA A 261 3.65 -2.72 4.08
C ALA A 261 4.88 -2.13 3.36
N SER A 262 6.02 -2.83 3.43
CA SER A 262 7.25 -2.44 2.74
C SER A 262 7.02 -2.34 1.23
N LEU A 263 6.29 -3.31 0.67
CA LEU A 263 5.84 -3.29 -0.71
C LEU A 263 4.96 -2.08 -1.00
N PHE A 264 3.92 -1.88 -0.20
CA PHE A 264 2.96 -0.79 -0.44
C PHE A 264 3.63 0.58 -0.40
N LEU A 265 4.62 0.76 0.48
CA LEU A 265 5.41 1.97 0.56
C LEU A 265 6.32 2.13 -0.66
N ALA A 266 7.04 1.09 -1.06
CA ALA A 266 7.88 1.10 -2.25
C ALA A 266 7.07 1.49 -3.51
N GLN A 267 5.87 0.94 -3.67
CA GLN A 267 4.95 1.31 -4.78
C GLN A 267 4.51 2.78 -4.73
N LYS A 268 4.27 3.34 -3.54
CA LYS A 268 3.88 4.76 -3.39
C LYS A 268 5.04 5.72 -3.67
N LEU A 269 6.26 5.27 -3.43
CA LEU A 269 7.48 6.02 -3.67
C LEU A 269 7.99 5.91 -5.10
N ASP A 270 7.33 5.11 -5.96
CA ASP A 270 7.81 4.75 -7.30
C ASP A 270 9.26 4.23 -7.25
N PHE A 271 9.57 3.50 -6.18
CA PHE A 271 10.92 3.02 -5.93
C PHE A 271 11.29 1.97 -6.99
N PRO A 272 12.43 2.07 -7.69
CA PRO A 272 12.80 1.11 -8.72
C PRO A 272 12.98 -0.28 -8.09
N VAL A 273 12.06 -1.18 -8.41
CA VAL A 273 11.97 -2.51 -7.81
C VAL A 273 12.89 -3.53 -8.52
N ASP A 274 13.49 -3.15 -9.64
CA ASP A 274 14.41 -3.97 -10.45
C ASP A 274 15.65 -4.44 -9.66
N ASP A 275 15.83 -3.90 -8.45
CA ASP A 275 16.93 -4.13 -7.53
C ASP A 275 16.55 -4.83 -6.21
N ILE A 276 15.30 -5.27 -6.05
CA ILE A 276 14.88 -6.03 -4.86
C ILE A 276 15.36 -7.48 -4.97
N GLU A 277 16.29 -7.87 -4.10
CA GLU A 277 16.63 -9.28 -3.90
C GLU A 277 15.42 -10.00 -3.28
N ILE A 278 14.96 -11.05 -3.95
CA ILE A 278 13.98 -11.98 -3.39
C ILE A 278 14.70 -12.81 -2.33
N THR A 279 14.59 -12.40 -1.07
CA THR A 279 15.11 -13.15 0.07
C THR A 279 14.11 -14.23 0.48
N ASN A 280 13.75 -15.13 -0.44
CA ASN A 280 12.90 -16.27 -0.14
C ASN A 280 13.63 -17.17 0.87
N SER A 281 13.37 -16.99 2.15
CA SER A 281 13.65 -18.02 3.16
C SER A 281 12.47 -18.98 3.09
N SER A 282 12.72 -20.21 2.63
CA SER A 282 11.68 -21.24 2.47
C SER A 282 10.84 -21.43 3.74
N SER A 283 11.45 -21.21 4.91
CA SER A 283 10.78 -21.25 6.21
C SER A 283 9.68 -20.19 6.41
N TYR A 284 9.82 -18.97 5.88
CA TYR A 284 8.77 -17.95 6.00
C TYR A 284 7.59 -18.26 5.09
N ILE A 285 7.86 -18.71 3.86
CA ILE A 285 6.81 -19.09 2.90
C ILE A 285 5.97 -20.24 3.43
N GLU A 286 6.61 -21.28 3.99
CA GLU A 286 5.91 -22.40 4.60
C GLU A 286 5.06 -21.96 5.80
N SER A 287 5.59 -21.07 6.64
CA SER A 287 4.88 -20.51 7.79
C SER A 287 3.64 -19.71 7.36
N TRP A 288 3.78 -18.80 6.38
CA TRP A 288 2.65 -18.01 5.86
C TRP A 288 1.62 -18.89 5.16
N LEU A 289 2.04 -19.86 4.34
CA LEU A 289 1.13 -20.77 3.66
C LEU A 289 0.30 -21.57 4.67
N SER A 290 0.94 -22.09 5.73
CA SER A 290 0.28 -22.80 6.83
C SER A 290 -0.73 -21.90 7.56
N LEU A 291 -0.32 -20.67 7.90
CA LEU A 291 -1.16 -19.68 8.58
C LEU A 291 -2.39 -19.29 7.74
N ILE A 292 -2.17 -18.91 6.48
CA ILE A 292 -3.22 -18.44 5.56
C ILE A 292 -4.23 -19.55 5.27
N ARG A 293 -3.79 -20.80 5.05
CA ARG A 293 -4.71 -21.94 4.85
C ARG A 293 -5.57 -22.21 6.08
N LYS A 294 -5.01 -22.08 7.28
CA LYS A 294 -5.74 -22.32 8.54
C LYS A 294 -6.74 -21.21 8.86
N GLU A 295 -6.33 -19.96 8.62
CA GLU A 295 -7.03 -18.74 8.99
C GLU A 295 -6.99 -17.74 7.82
N PRO A 296 -7.82 -17.92 6.75
CA PRO A 296 -7.75 -17.08 5.54
C PRO A 296 -7.93 -15.58 5.78
N ASN A 297 -8.67 -15.20 6.83
CA ASN A 297 -8.88 -13.81 7.19
C ASN A 297 -7.58 -13.08 7.56
N VAL A 298 -6.56 -13.81 8.03
CA VAL A 298 -5.24 -13.24 8.36
C VAL A 298 -4.62 -12.52 7.16
N LEU A 299 -4.81 -13.02 5.94
CA LEU A 299 -4.31 -12.37 4.73
C LEU A 299 -4.93 -10.98 4.53
N PHE A 300 -6.26 -10.87 4.68
CA PHE A 300 -6.99 -9.61 4.45
C PHE A 300 -6.79 -8.62 5.59
N GLU A 301 -6.75 -9.10 6.83
CA GLU A 301 -6.41 -8.29 8.00
C GLU A 301 -4.99 -7.74 7.87
N SER A 302 -4.01 -8.58 7.51
CA SER A 302 -2.62 -8.14 7.32
C SER A 302 -2.50 -7.14 6.17
N ALA A 303 -3.25 -7.32 5.08
CA ALA A 303 -3.30 -6.35 3.99
C ALA A 303 -3.93 -5.01 4.39
N LYS A 304 -4.94 -5.02 5.26
CA LYS A 304 -5.54 -3.80 5.82
C LYS A 304 -4.52 -3.06 6.68
N ASP A 305 -3.93 -3.77 7.65
CA ASP A 305 -2.94 -3.21 8.56
C ASP A 305 -1.72 -2.69 7.79
N ALA A 306 -1.24 -3.43 6.78
CA ALA A 306 -0.15 -3.00 5.91
C ALA A 306 -0.44 -1.71 5.13
N SER A 307 -1.71 -1.50 4.74
CA SER A 307 -2.12 -0.23 4.12
C SER A 307 -2.01 0.93 5.11
N GLU A 308 -2.47 0.74 6.36
CA GLU A 308 -2.38 1.75 7.41
C GLU A 308 -0.92 2.06 7.77
N ILE A 309 -0.06 1.04 7.85
CA ILE A 309 1.39 1.20 8.06
C ILE A 309 2.02 2.02 6.92
N SER A 310 1.72 1.63 5.67
CA SER A 310 2.27 2.29 4.50
C SER A 310 1.82 3.74 4.40
N ASP A 311 0.53 4.02 4.67
CA ASP A 311 0.00 5.38 4.66
C ASP A 311 0.61 6.24 5.80
N TYR A 312 0.82 5.66 6.99
CA TYR A 312 1.51 6.32 8.11
C TYR A 312 2.95 6.71 7.75
N LEU A 313 3.71 5.79 7.16
CA LEU A 313 5.09 6.08 6.73
C LEU A 313 5.11 7.11 5.59
N TYR A 314 4.21 6.96 4.61
CA TYR A 314 4.13 7.87 3.47
C TYR A 314 3.73 9.29 3.85
N PHE A 315 2.93 9.45 4.91
CA PHE A 315 2.62 10.77 5.47
C PHE A 315 3.89 11.55 5.81
N TYR A 316 4.84 10.94 6.53
CA TYR A 316 6.11 11.59 6.88
C TYR A 316 7.02 11.80 5.68
N VAL A 317 6.96 10.92 4.66
CA VAL A 317 7.66 11.18 3.39
C VAL A 317 7.14 12.47 2.77
N LYS A 318 5.82 12.68 2.76
CA LYS A 318 5.22 13.90 2.20
C LYS A 318 5.60 15.16 2.96
N GLU A 319 5.59 15.10 4.28
CA GLU A 319 6.05 16.23 5.09
C GLU A 319 7.51 16.59 4.77
N TYR A 320 8.38 15.60 4.63
CA TYR A 320 9.77 15.82 4.25
C TYR A 320 9.94 16.42 2.84
N GLU A 321 9.21 15.90 1.85
CA GLU A 321 9.22 16.44 0.48
C GLU A 321 8.77 17.92 0.43
N ASP A 322 7.81 18.29 1.28
CA ASP A 322 7.31 19.65 1.41
C ASP A 322 8.33 20.56 2.13
N ASP A 323 9.02 20.05 3.15
CA ASP A 323 10.08 20.78 3.86
C ASP A 323 11.25 21.10 2.90
N ILE A 324 11.75 20.12 2.14
CA ILE A 324 12.77 20.34 1.10
C ILE A 324 12.30 21.37 0.06
N PHE A 325 11.04 21.29 -0.35
CA PHE A 325 10.50 22.22 -1.35
C PHE A 325 10.50 23.67 -0.84
N LYS A 326 10.09 23.89 0.40
CA LYS A 326 10.13 25.22 1.04
C LYS A 326 11.56 25.75 1.14
N GLU A 327 12.51 24.90 1.55
CA GLU A 327 13.93 25.28 1.62
C GLU A 327 14.48 25.69 0.25
N ARG A 328 14.27 24.87 -0.79
CA ARG A 328 14.72 25.19 -2.15
C ARG A 328 14.11 26.48 -2.69
N LYS A 329 12.84 26.75 -2.38
CA LYS A 329 12.17 28.01 -2.75
C LYS A 329 12.85 29.20 -2.07
N LYS A 330 13.15 29.09 -0.77
CA LYS A 330 13.85 30.11 0.00
C LYS A 330 15.26 30.38 -0.56
N TYR A 331 16.01 29.33 -0.91
CA TYR A 331 17.34 29.49 -1.52
C TYR A 331 17.26 30.21 -2.88
N LYS A 332 16.30 29.85 -3.75
CA LYS A 332 16.11 30.54 -5.03
C LYS A 332 15.75 32.01 -4.85
N GLU A 333 14.86 32.33 -3.90
CA GLU A 333 14.50 33.71 -3.57
C GLU A 333 15.72 34.49 -3.05
N MET A 334 16.60 33.87 -2.25
CA MET A 334 17.84 34.49 -1.78
C MET A 334 18.87 34.71 -2.89
N GLU A 335 19.00 33.78 -3.84
CA GLU A 335 19.85 33.94 -5.03
C GLU A 335 19.34 35.09 -5.92
N GLU A 336 18.05 35.14 -6.22
CA GLU A 336 17.44 36.22 -7.02
C GLU A 336 17.67 37.61 -6.39
N VAL A 337 17.54 37.70 -5.06
CA VAL A 337 17.84 38.92 -4.31
C VAL A 337 19.34 39.26 -4.39
N ALA A 338 20.24 38.28 -4.21
CA ALA A 338 21.68 38.52 -4.29
C ALA A 338 22.14 38.98 -5.70
N PHE A 339 21.52 38.47 -6.77
CA PHE A 339 21.78 38.93 -8.14
C PHE A 339 21.25 40.35 -8.40
N SER A 340 20.17 40.78 -7.75
CA SER A 340 19.61 42.14 -7.90
C SER A 340 20.45 43.25 -7.26
N TYR A 341 21.33 42.92 -6.30
CA TYR A 341 22.24 43.86 -5.65
C TYR A 341 23.66 43.86 -6.25
N GLY A 342 23.94 42.98 -7.22
CA GLY A 342 25.24 42.82 -7.88
C GLY A 342 25.32 43.40 -9.30
N SER A 343 24.27 44.08 -9.77
CA SER A 343 24.15 44.66 -11.12
C SER A 343 24.07 46.18 -11.10
#